data_AF-M6ZWL1-F1
#
_entry.id   AF-M6ZWL1-F1
#
_cell.length_a   1.000
_cell.length_b   1.000
_cell.length_c   1.000
_cell.angle_alpha   90.00
_cell.angle_beta   90.00
_cell.angle_gamma   90.00
#
_symmetry.space_group_name_H-M   'P 1'
#
loop_
_entity.id
_entity.type
_entity.pdbx_description
1 polymer ?
#
loop_
_entity_poly.entity_id
_entity_poly.type
_entity_poly.pdbx_seq_one_letter_code
_entity_poly.pdbx_strand_id
1 'polypeptide(L)'
;MVWLWSVFKQTRIKGKIRPMEKTTLYKENSEGKGDLTLLFWYADLPGVWNFIDPLFSGRDKGNGGNRAHYENPELENLFSKVRNSDSLSLESEATQALRILLRENPWIFLWSPYEAFLISEKAKRYSNLEDYL
;
A
#
# COMPACT_ATOMS: atom_id res chain seq x y z
N MET A 1 -7.92 -13.59 -6.23
CA MET A 1 -8.36 -12.83 -7.44
C MET A 1 -9.76 -13.22 -7.93
N VAL A 2 -10.11 -14.51 -8.04
CA VAL A 2 -11.47 -14.95 -8.47
C VAL A 2 -12.61 -14.50 -7.53
N TRP A 3 -12.33 -14.38 -6.23
CA TRP A 3 -13.30 -13.94 -5.21
C TRP A 3 -13.76 -12.48 -5.35
N LEU A 4 -12.85 -11.56 -5.67
CA LEU A 4 -13.18 -10.14 -5.84
C LEU A 4 -14.19 -9.92 -6.98
N TRP A 5 -14.05 -10.74 -8.04
CA TRP A 5 -14.97 -10.74 -9.17
C TRP A 5 -16.38 -11.23 -8.78
N SER A 6 -16.48 -12.21 -7.88
CA SER A 6 -17.77 -12.69 -7.37
C SER A 6 -18.52 -11.59 -6.60
N VAL A 7 -17.80 -10.74 -5.86
CA VAL A 7 -18.39 -9.59 -5.16
C VAL A 7 -18.89 -8.55 -6.17
N PHE A 8 -18.11 -8.20 -7.19
CA PHE A 8 -18.55 -7.25 -8.21
C PHE A 8 -19.73 -7.76 -9.05
N LYS A 9 -19.85 -9.08 -9.29
CA LYS A 9 -21.03 -9.63 -9.96
C LYS A 9 -22.34 -9.46 -9.18
N GLN A 10 -22.26 -9.35 -7.86
CA GLN A 10 -23.42 -9.12 -7.00
C GLN A 10 -23.80 -7.63 -6.95
N THR A 11 -22.89 -6.74 -7.37
CA THR A 11 -23.16 -5.32 -7.55
C THR A 11 -23.49 -5.02 -9.01
N ARG A 12 -24.06 -3.84 -9.30
CA ARG A 12 -24.32 -3.40 -10.69
C ARG A 12 -23.05 -2.91 -11.40
N ILE A 13 -21.86 -3.10 -10.82
CA ILE A 13 -20.60 -2.59 -11.34
C ILE A 13 -20.07 -3.56 -12.39
N LYS A 14 -19.98 -3.10 -13.64
CA LYS A 14 -19.38 -3.86 -14.76
C LYS A 14 -17.89 -3.55 -14.82
N GLY A 15 -17.05 -4.52 -14.48
CA GLY A 15 -15.59 -4.42 -14.60
C GLY A 15 -15.02 -5.41 -15.63
N LYS A 16 -13.81 -5.14 -16.15
CA LYS A 16 -13.03 -6.10 -16.94
C LYS A 16 -11.65 -6.25 -16.30
N ILE A 17 -11.28 -7.47 -15.93
CA ILE A 17 -9.93 -7.75 -15.44
C ILE A 17 -8.96 -7.74 -16.64
N ARG A 18 -7.89 -6.97 -16.52
CA ARG A 18 -6.79 -6.94 -17.49
C ARG A 18 -5.53 -7.48 -16.80
N PRO A 19 -5.20 -8.79 -16.96
CA PRO A 19 -3.95 -9.31 -16.44
C PRO A 19 -2.78 -8.67 -17.20
N MET A 20 -1.73 -8.30 -16.48
CA MET A 20 -0.54 -7.65 -17.03
C MET A 20 0.71 -8.20 -16.35
N GLU A 21 1.84 -8.11 -17.06
CA GLU A 21 3.17 -8.26 -16.46
C GLU A 21 3.43 -7.10 -15.48
N LYS A 22 4.19 -7.36 -14.41
CA LYS A 22 4.41 -6.44 -13.27
C LYS A 22 4.92 -5.06 -13.68
N THR A 23 5.99 -5.00 -14.49
CA THR A 23 6.60 -3.75 -14.93
C THR A 23 5.63 -2.92 -15.77
N THR A 24 4.90 -3.60 -16.65
CA THR A 24 3.86 -2.98 -17.48
C THR A 24 2.73 -2.43 -16.62
N LEU A 25 2.25 -3.21 -15.65
CA LEU A 25 1.22 -2.80 -14.69
C LEU A 25 1.64 -1.55 -13.91
N TYR A 26 2.87 -1.52 -13.41
CA TYR A 26 3.39 -0.40 -12.63
C TYR A 26 3.49 0.87 -13.47
N LYS A 27 3.98 0.75 -14.71
CA LYS A 27 4.02 1.86 -15.66
C LYS A 27 2.62 2.40 -15.97
N GLU A 28 1.69 1.54 -16.37
CA GLU A 28 0.33 1.98 -16.74
C GLU A 28 -0.42 2.58 -15.55
N ASN A 29 -0.25 2.03 -14.34
CA ASN A 29 -0.82 2.63 -13.13
C ASN A 29 -0.19 4.00 -12.83
N SER A 30 1.13 4.14 -12.94
CA SER A 30 1.80 5.44 -12.76
C SER A 30 1.34 6.48 -13.79
N GLU A 31 0.92 6.05 -14.97
CA GLU A 31 0.36 6.91 -16.03
C GLU A 31 -1.16 7.14 -15.86
N GLY A 32 -1.80 6.58 -14.83
CA GLY A 32 -3.23 6.77 -14.54
C GLY A 32 -4.16 6.06 -15.52
N LYS A 33 -3.69 5.01 -16.23
CA LYS A 33 -4.44 4.36 -17.32
C LYS A 33 -5.50 3.34 -16.89
N GLY A 34 -5.69 3.11 -15.60
CA GLY A 34 -6.64 2.12 -15.07
C GLY A 34 -7.54 2.69 -13.97
N ASP A 35 -8.80 2.25 -13.96
CA ASP A 35 -9.78 2.68 -12.94
C ASP A 35 -9.46 2.10 -11.56
N LEU A 36 -9.04 0.83 -11.51
CA LEU A 36 -8.64 0.11 -10.31
C LEU A 36 -7.41 -0.74 -10.61
N THR A 37 -6.42 -0.69 -9.72
CA THR A 37 -5.20 -1.51 -9.81
C THR A 37 -5.03 -2.30 -8.52
N LEU A 38 -4.90 -3.63 -8.63
CA LEU A 38 -4.59 -4.48 -7.48
C LEU A 38 -3.08 -4.47 -7.24
N LEU A 39 -2.66 -3.88 -6.12
CA LEU A 39 -1.27 -3.76 -5.70
C LEU A 39 -1.14 -4.17 -4.22
N PHE A 40 0.09 -4.30 -3.76
CA PHE A 40 0.42 -4.53 -2.35
C PHE A 40 1.63 -3.67 -1.96
N TRP A 41 1.83 -3.50 -0.66
CA TRP A 41 2.96 -2.78 -0.08
C TRP A 41 3.52 -3.56 1.10
N TYR A 42 4.85 -3.61 1.19
CA TYR A 42 5.59 -4.03 2.37
C TYR A 42 6.36 -2.82 2.86
N ALA A 43 6.25 -2.49 4.15
CA ALA A 43 7.05 -1.40 4.69
C ALA A 43 8.49 -1.89 4.91
N ASP A 44 9.44 -1.14 4.38
CA ASP A 44 10.86 -1.42 4.54
C ASP A 44 11.34 -1.24 5.99
N LEU A 45 10.62 -0.41 6.76
CA LEU A 45 10.92 -0.11 8.16
C LEU A 45 9.65 -0.19 9.02
N PRO A 46 9.76 -0.62 10.28
CA PRO A 46 8.64 -0.61 11.21
C PRO A 46 8.16 0.82 11.44
N GLY A 47 6.85 1.00 11.54
CA GLY A 47 6.22 2.30 11.82
C GLY A 47 5.15 2.67 10.82
N VAL A 48 4.09 3.30 11.31
CA VAL A 48 2.90 3.64 10.53
C VAL A 48 3.19 4.62 9.38
N TRP A 49 4.14 5.54 9.57
CA TRP A 49 4.49 6.54 8.56
C TRP A 49 5.21 5.96 7.34
N ASN A 50 5.88 4.81 7.47
CA ASN A 50 6.45 4.05 6.34
C ASN A 50 5.38 3.41 5.45
N PHE A 51 4.12 3.42 5.89
CA PHE A 51 2.96 3.13 5.06
C PHE A 51 2.28 4.41 4.59
N ILE A 52 1.87 5.28 5.52
CA ILE A 52 0.97 6.40 5.19
C ILE A 52 1.64 7.40 4.23
N ASP A 53 2.89 7.76 4.49
CA ASP A 53 3.55 8.85 3.77
C ASP A 53 3.83 8.52 2.28
N PRO A 54 4.58 7.45 1.95
CA PRO A 54 4.89 7.12 0.56
C PRO A 54 3.64 6.72 -0.26
N LEU A 55 2.58 6.21 0.39
CA LEU A 55 1.40 5.70 -0.31
C LEU A 55 0.33 6.75 -0.56
N PHE A 56 0.29 7.84 0.21
CA PHE A 56 -0.80 8.81 0.15
C PHE A 56 -0.37 10.27 0.07
N SER A 57 0.94 10.59 0.09
CA SER A 57 1.39 11.94 -0.20
C SER A 57 1.17 12.31 -1.67
N GLY A 58 0.64 13.51 -1.90
CA GLY A 58 0.45 14.09 -3.22
C GLY A 58 1.77 14.34 -3.95
N ARG A 59 2.90 14.42 -3.24
CA ARG A 59 4.25 14.53 -3.83
C ARG A 59 4.72 13.24 -4.50
N ASP A 60 4.20 12.10 -4.06
CA ASP A 60 4.71 10.78 -4.42
C ASP A 60 3.79 10.06 -5.42
N LYS A 61 2.94 10.79 -6.16
CA LYS A 61 1.98 10.23 -7.12
C LYS A 61 2.63 9.35 -8.18
N GLY A 62 1.93 8.28 -8.56
CA GLY A 62 2.38 7.31 -9.55
C GLY A 62 3.63 6.56 -9.09
N ASN A 63 4.73 6.67 -9.84
CA ASN A 63 5.97 5.96 -9.56
C ASN A 63 6.65 6.36 -8.23
N GLY A 64 6.28 7.49 -7.62
CA GLY A 64 6.79 7.89 -6.30
C GLY A 64 6.31 6.99 -5.15
N GLY A 65 5.22 6.24 -5.32
CA GLY A 65 4.66 5.33 -4.31
C GLY A 65 3.15 5.44 -4.17
N ASN A 66 2.59 6.63 -4.33
CA ASN A 66 1.16 6.90 -4.30
C ASN A 66 0.51 6.51 -5.63
N ARG A 67 0.29 5.19 -5.75
CA ARG A 67 -0.31 4.52 -6.91
C ARG A 67 -1.83 4.76 -7.04
N ALA A 68 -2.45 5.40 -6.06
CA ALA A 68 -3.85 5.82 -6.12
C ALA A 68 -4.02 7.22 -6.72
N HIS A 69 -2.93 7.96 -6.95
CA HIS A 69 -2.96 9.37 -7.39
C HIS A 69 -3.78 10.27 -6.46
N TYR A 70 -3.94 9.86 -5.20
CA TYR A 70 -4.72 10.54 -4.19
C TYR A 70 -3.98 11.78 -3.68
N GLU A 71 -4.71 12.82 -3.27
CA GLU A 71 -4.14 13.97 -2.60
C GLU A 71 -5.23 14.62 -1.75
N ASN A 72 -4.87 14.97 -0.52
CA ASN A 72 -5.77 15.62 0.41
C ASN A 72 -5.04 16.73 1.18
N PRO A 73 -5.52 17.98 1.16
CA PRO A 73 -4.85 19.09 1.84
C PRO A 73 -4.70 18.92 3.36
N GLU A 74 -5.66 18.28 4.04
CA GLU A 74 -5.56 17.99 5.49
C GLU A 74 -4.42 17.00 5.74
N LEU A 75 -4.28 16.00 4.88
CA LEU A 75 -3.23 14.99 4.97
C LEU A 75 -1.84 15.56 4.63
N GLU A 76 -1.74 16.43 3.63
CA GLU A 76 -0.48 17.12 3.30
C GLU A 76 0.03 17.98 4.46
N ASN A 77 -0.88 18.62 5.20
CA ASN A 77 -0.52 19.36 6.41
C ASN A 77 0.07 18.44 7.49
N LEU A 78 -0.46 17.21 7.64
CA LEU A 78 0.09 16.22 8.56
C LEU A 78 1.47 15.74 8.10
N PHE A 79 1.64 15.43 6.81
CA PHE A 79 2.94 15.04 6.26
C PHE A 79 4.00 16.12 6.48
N SER A 80 3.65 17.38 6.25
CA SER A 80 4.56 18.50 6.51
C SER A 80 4.98 18.56 7.98
N LYS A 81 4.05 18.38 8.92
CA LYS A 81 4.38 18.37 10.36
C LYS A 81 5.28 17.20 10.74
N VAL A 82 4.94 15.99 10.30
CA VAL A 82 5.65 14.74 10.62
C VAL A 82 7.07 14.77 10.07
N ARG A 83 7.24 15.15 8.79
CA ARG A 83 8.55 15.20 8.13
C ARG A 83 9.50 16.24 8.74
N ASN A 84 8.97 17.27 9.40
CA ASN A 84 9.75 18.33 10.05
C ASN A 84 9.85 18.15 11.58
N SER A 85 9.37 17.02 12.12
CA SER A 85 9.38 16.76 13.56
C SER A 85 10.53 15.81 13.92
N ASP A 86 11.28 16.16 14.95
CA ASP A 86 12.25 15.25 15.58
C ASP A 86 11.60 14.36 16.66
N SER A 87 10.28 14.50 16.86
CA SER A 87 9.56 13.74 17.88
C SER A 87 9.36 12.29 17.46
N LEU A 88 9.61 11.37 18.40
CA LEU A 88 9.26 9.97 18.25
C LEU A 88 7.77 9.69 18.58
N SER A 89 7.04 10.66 19.12
CA SER A 89 5.63 10.53 19.53
C SER A 89 4.67 11.19 18.54
N LEU A 90 4.49 10.56 17.38
CA LEU A 90 3.60 11.03 16.29
C LEU A 90 2.30 10.23 16.19
N GLU A 91 1.85 9.64 17.30
CA GLU A 91 0.66 8.78 17.36
C GLU A 91 -0.65 9.55 17.11
N SER A 92 -0.72 10.80 17.58
CA SER A 92 -1.89 11.66 17.37
C SER A 92 -2.07 12.01 15.89
N GLU A 93 -0.98 12.40 15.23
CA GLU A 93 -0.94 12.70 13.80
C GLU A 93 -1.26 11.46 12.98
N ALA A 94 -0.73 10.30 13.37
CA ALA A 94 -1.01 9.04 12.70
C ALA A 94 -2.50 8.66 12.82
N THR A 95 -3.08 8.84 14.01
CA THR A 95 -4.51 8.62 14.23
C THR A 95 -5.37 9.55 13.38
N GLN A 96 -4.99 10.83 13.25
CA GLN A 96 -5.68 11.79 12.38
C GLN A 96 -5.56 11.40 10.91
N ALA A 97 -4.37 11.02 10.44
CA ALA A 97 -4.15 10.55 9.07
C ALA A 97 -5.00 9.33 8.75
N LEU A 98 -5.02 8.32 9.63
CA LEU A 98 -5.85 7.13 9.46
C LEU A 98 -7.34 7.46 9.40
N ARG A 99 -7.84 8.41 10.21
CA ARG A 99 -9.24 8.85 10.14
C ARG A 99 -9.59 9.47 8.78
N ILE A 100 -8.69 10.28 8.21
CA ILE A 100 -8.87 10.85 6.88
C ILE A 100 -8.94 9.71 5.84
N LEU A 101 -8.00 8.77 5.87
CA LEU A 101 -7.93 7.67 4.93
C LEU A 101 -9.15 6.73 5.01
N LEU A 102 -9.65 6.44 6.21
CA LEU A 102 -10.86 5.62 6.41
C LEU A 102 -12.14 6.35 5.96
N ARG A 103 -12.16 7.68 6.05
CA ARG A 103 -13.28 8.50 5.57
C ARG A 103 -13.30 8.58 4.05
N GLU A 104 -12.14 8.81 3.43
CA GLU A 104 -12.05 9.08 1.99
C GLU A 104 -11.84 7.82 1.15
N ASN A 105 -11.40 6.72 1.76
CA ASN A 105 -11.24 5.41 1.14
C ASN A 105 -10.47 5.46 -0.21
N PRO A 106 -9.26 6.06 -0.26
CA PRO A 106 -8.49 6.09 -1.50
C PRO A 106 -8.12 4.68 -1.98
N TRP A 107 -8.02 3.73 -1.05
CA TRP A 107 -7.81 2.31 -1.30
C TRP A 107 -8.98 1.49 -0.77
N ILE A 108 -9.21 0.34 -1.41
CA ILE A 108 -9.99 -0.76 -0.83
C ILE A 108 -8.98 -1.69 -0.17
N PHE A 109 -8.86 -1.63 1.16
CA PHE A 109 -7.97 -2.50 1.92
C PHE A 109 -8.53 -3.92 1.96
N LEU A 110 -7.74 -4.90 1.49
CA LEU A 110 -8.21 -6.29 1.33
C LEU A 110 -7.66 -7.22 2.41
N TRP A 111 -6.34 -7.40 2.47
CA TRP A 111 -5.66 -8.22 3.47
C TRP A 111 -4.21 -7.78 3.64
N SER A 112 -3.61 -8.12 4.78
CA SER A 112 -2.15 -8.06 4.97
C SER A 112 -1.55 -9.42 4.60
N PRO A 113 -0.53 -9.47 3.74
CA PRO A 113 0.08 -10.74 3.35
C PRO A 113 0.80 -11.40 4.53
N TYR A 114 0.76 -12.73 4.57
CA TYR A 114 1.63 -13.54 5.43
C TYR A 114 2.71 -14.16 4.54
N GLU A 115 3.96 -14.05 4.95
CA GLU A 115 5.08 -14.61 4.20
C GLU A 115 5.29 -16.06 4.60
N ALA A 116 5.41 -16.92 3.58
CA ALA A 116 5.69 -18.34 3.76
C ALA A 116 6.93 -18.68 2.95
N PHE A 117 7.94 -19.19 3.64
CA PHE A 117 9.21 -19.57 3.03
C PHE A 117 9.33 -21.09 2.99
N LEU A 118 9.81 -21.61 1.86
CA LEU A 118 10.19 -23.02 1.73
C LEU A 118 11.72 -23.10 1.74
N ILE A 119 12.27 -23.76 2.75
CA ILE A 119 13.71 -23.98 2.86
C ILE A 119 14.06 -25.46 2.68
N SER A 120 15.20 -25.73 2.03
CA SER A 120 15.70 -27.10 1.91
C SER A 120 16.14 -27.66 3.26
N GLU A 121 16.06 -28.98 3.46
CA GLU A 121 16.57 -29.64 4.68
C GLU A 121 18.04 -29.29 4.96
N LYS A 122 18.85 -29.12 3.91
CA LYS A 122 20.26 -28.70 4.05
C LYS A 122 20.42 -27.30 4.61
N ALA A 123 19.47 -26.39 4.33
CA ALA A 123 19.52 -25.01 4.81
C ALA A 123 19.17 -24.91 6.30
N LYS A 124 18.42 -25.87 6.85
CA LYS A 124 18.11 -25.95 8.30
C LYS A 124 19.33 -26.08 9.20
N ARG A 125 20.50 -26.46 8.64
CA ARG A 125 21.77 -26.49 9.38
C ARG A 125 22.22 -25.11 9.86
N TYR A 126 21.69 -24.04 9.27
CA TYR A 126 21.93 -22.67 9.69
C TYR A 126 20.81 -22.28 10.66
N SER A 127 21.10 -22.39 11.97
CA SER A 127 20.12 -22.21 13.05
C SER A 127 19.41 -20.87 13.06
N ASN A 128 20.04 -19.82 12.50
CA ASN A 128 19.53 -18.46 12.52
C ASN A 128 18.99 -18.04 11.14
N LEU A 129 18.85 -18.96 10.19
CA LEU A 129 18.36 -18.62 8.85
C LEU A 129 16.94 -18.06 8.92
N GLU A 130 16.12 -18.56 9.83
CA GLU A 130 14.75 -18.09 10.07
C GLU A 130 14.68 -16.62 10.49
N ASP A 131 15.72 -16.07 11.14
CA ASP A 131 15.77 -14.67 11.56
C ASP A 131 15.94 -13.69 10.37
N TYR A 132 16.26 -14.21 9.18
CA TYR A 132 16.50 -13.44 7.95
C TYR A 132 15.48 -13.73 6.84
N LEU A 133 14.49 -14.57 7.11
CA LEU A 133 13.39 -14.89 6.19
C LEU A 133 12.16 -14.10 6.63
#